data_AF-A0A3A9ZJB0-F1
#
_entry.id   AF-A0A3A9ZJB0-F1
#
_cell.length_a   1.000
_cell.length_b   1.000
_cell.length_c   1.000
_cell.angle_alpha   90.00
_cell.angle_beta   90.00
_cell.angle_gamma   90.00
#
_symmetry.space_group_name_H-M   'P 1'
#
loop_
_entity.id
_entity.type
_entity.pdbx_description
1 polymer ?
#
loop_
_entity_poly.entity_id
_entity_poly.type
_entity_poly.pdbx_seq_one_letter_code
_entity_poly.pdbx_strand_id
1 'polypeptide(L)' 'MKLRLLYSTSSSSCPTIYIAEDGDIVVQGLRLDQETEGELNNVLAGETAVKISPQLLLGAAAEYEQRGRQLS' A
#
# COMPACT_ATOMS: atom_id res chain seq x y z
N MET A 1 13.79 -6.66 -5.17
CA MET A 1 12.78 -6.90 -4.14
C MET A 1 11.66 -7.75 -4.72
N LYS A 2 11.36 -8.91 -4.11
CA LYS A 2 10.15 -9.67 -4.39
C LYS A 2 8.96 -9.13 -3.59
N LEU A 3 7.78 -9.10 -4.23
CA LEU A 3 6.53 -8.65 -3.63
C LEU A 3 5.54 -9.80 -3.57
N ARG A 4 4.83 -9.94 -2.45
CA ARG A 4 3.69 -10.86 -2.30
C ARG A 4 2.43 -10.06 -2.06
N LEU A 5 1.34 -10.45 -2.71
CA LEU A 5 0.03 -9.84 -2.47
C LEU A 5 -0.34 -9.97 -0.99
N LEU A 6 -0.57 -8.85 -0.33
CA LEU A 6 -1.12 -8.81 1.01
C LEU A 6 -2.63 -8.70 0.94
N TYR A 7 -3.16 -7.68 0.25
CA TYR A 7 -4.60 -7.45 0.16
C TYR A 7 -5.00 -6.62 -1.05
N SER A 8 -6.18 -6.90 -1.61
CA SER A 8 -6.83 -6.14 -2.67
C SER A 8 -8.35 -6.16 -2.46
N THR A 9 -9.02 -5.06 -2.79
CA THR A 9 -10.50 -4.98 -2.76
C THR A 9 -11.16 -5.23 -4.12
N SER A 10 -10.39 -5.40 -5.19
CA SER A 10 -10.92 -5.66 -6.54
C SER A 10 -9.98 -6.52 -7.39
N SER A 11 -10.51 -7.09 -8.48
CA SER A 11 -9.75 -7.91 -9.43
C SER A 11 -9.31 -7.16 -10.69
N SER A 12 -9.84 -5.96 -10.97
CA SER A 12 -9.71 -5.34 -12.30
C SER A 12 -9.34 -3.85 -12.32
N SER A 13 -9.42 -3.12 -11.20
CA SER A 13 -8.96 -1.73 -11.12
C SER A 13 -9.01 -1.24 -9.66
N CYS A 14 -7.98 -0.52 -9.21
CA CYS A 14 -7.82 0.14 -7.89
C CYS A 14 -6.97 -0.62 -6.84
N PRO A 15 -6.40 0.13 -5.87
CA PRO A 15 -5.05 -0.10 -5.36
C PRO A 15 -4.86 -1.41 -4.62
N THR A 16 -3.61 -1.85 -4.55
CA THR A 16 -3.23 -3.15 -4.00
C THR A 16 -2.07 -2.98 -3.04
N ILE A 17 -2.16 -3.65 -1.90
CA ILE A 17 -1.10 -3.65 -0.89
C ILE A 17 -0.34 -4.97 -0.99
N TYR A 18 0.98 -4.86 -1.05
CA TYR A 18 1.92 -5.97 -1.06
C TYR A 18 2.79 -5.93 0.19
N ILE A 19 3.33 -7.09 0.55
CA ILE A 19 4.45 -7.19 1.48
C ILE A 19 5.71 -7.58 0.70
N ALA A 20 6.76 -6.79 0.89
CA ALA A 20 8.08 -7.06 0.37
C ALA A 20 8.77 -8.18 1.15
N GLU A 21 9.81 -8.77 0.56
CA GLU A 21 10.55 -9.86 1.19
C GLU A 21 11.32 -9.44 2.44
N ASP A 22 11.61 -8.14 2.61
CA ASP A 22 12.21 -7.53 3.81
C ASP A 22 11.18 -7.10 4.86
N GLY A 23 9.88 -7.27 4.58
CA GLY A 23 8.79 -6.95 5.49
C GLY A 23 8.15 -5.58 5.24
N ASP A 24 8.70 -4.76 4.35
CA ASP A 24 8.12 -3.46 4.03
C ASP A 24 6.78 -3.59 3.29
N ILE A 25 5.91 -2.60 3.49
CA ILE A 25 4.64 -2.51 2.79
C ILE A 25 4.82 -1.68 1.53
N VAL A 26 4.36 -2.24 0.40
CA VAL A 26 4.37 -1.56 -0.90
C VAL A 26 2.94 -1.37 -1.37
N VAL A 27 2.61 -0.13 -1.77
CA VAL A 27 1.28 0.23 -2.24
C VAL A 27 1.32 0.56 -3.72
N GLN A 28 0.61 -0.23 -4.52
CA GLN A 28 0.36 0.08 -5.93
C GLN A 28 -0.96 0.85 -6.05
N GLY A 29 -0.93 2.02 -6.68
CA GLY A 29 -2.11 2.84 -6.86
C GLY A 29 -1.90 3.98 -7.86
N LEU A 30 -2.90 4.85 -7.97
CA LEU A 30 -2.79 6.07 -8.76
C LEU A 30 -1.98 7.11 -7.97
N ARG A 31 -0.99 7.70 -8.64
CA ARG A 31 -0.26 8.87 -8.12
C ARG A 31 -1.24 10.04 -7.92
N LEU A 32 -0.94 10.89 -6.95
CA LEU A 32 -1.64 12.16 -6.78
C LEU A 32 -1.36 13.10 -7.98
N ASP A 33 -2.28 14.02 -8.25
CA ASP A 33 -2.00 15.12 -9.17
C ASP A 33 -1.04 16.13 -8.52
N GLN A 34 -0.44 17.00 -9.34
CA GLN A 34 0.57 17.96 -8.87
C GLN A 34 0.04 18.92 -7.81
N GLU A 35 -1.23 19.32 -7.92
CA GLU A 35 -1.87 20.21 -6.93
C GLU A 35 -1.94 19.52 -5.58
N THR A 36 -2.45 18.29 -5.53
CA THR A 36 -2.56 17.51 -4.29
C THR A 36 -1.19 17.09 -3.75
N GLU A 37 -0.21 16.80 -4.61
CA GLU A 37 1.18 16.56 -4.16
C GLU A 37 1.78 17.78 -3.46
N GLY A 38 1.39 19.00 -3.83
CA GLY A 38 1.83 20.25 -3.18
C GLY A 38 1.36 20.39 -1.73
N GLU A 39 0.33 19.66 -1.31
CA GLU A 39 -0.18 19.63 0.06
C GLU A 39 0.59 18.66 0.97
N LEU A 40 1.51 17.85 0.41
CA LEU A 40 2.32 16.91 1.17
C LEU A 40 3.52 17.63 1.82
N ASN A 41 3.87 17.20 3.03
CA ASN A 41 4.99 17.78 3.76
C ASN A 41 6.32 17.12 3.32
N ASN A 42 7.30 17.95 2.92
CA ASN A 42 8.70 17.57 2.70
C ASN A 42 8.94 16.43 1.69
N VAL A 43 8.16 16.36 0.60
CA VAL A 43 8.38 15.37 -0.47
C VAL A 43 9.77 15.55 -1.08
N LEU A 44 10.63 14.53 -0.94
CA LEU A 44 12.00 14.53 -1.44
C LEU A 44 12.10 14.01 -2.88
N ALA A 45 13.26 14.23 -3.49
CA ALA A 45 13.56 13.67 -4.80
C ALA A 45 13.46 12.14 -4.78
N GLY A 46 12.58 11.59 -5.62
CA GLY A 46 12.31 10.15 -5.70
C GLY A 46 11.13 9.68 -4.85
N GLU A 47 10.56 10.54 -4.00
CA GLU A 47 9.34 10.22 -3.26
C GLU A 47 8.08 10.40 -4.11
N THR A 48 7.03 9.72 -3.70
CA THR A 48 5.72 9.77 -4.34
C THR A 48 4.65 9.41 -3.34
N ALA A 49 3.41 9.82 -3.61
CA ALA A 49 2.26 9.35 -2.87
C ALA A 49 1.23 8.73 -3.82
N VAL A 50 0.46 7.78 -3.29
CA VAL A 50 -0.68 7.17 -3.98
C VAL A 50 -1.92 7.32 -3.14
N LYS A 51 -3.08 7.48 -3.78
CA LYS A 51 -4.36 7.52 -3.08
C LYS A 51 -4.92 6.11 -2.88
N ILE A 52 -5.23 5.75 -1.65
CA ILE A 52 -5.90 4.49 -1.29
C ILE A 52 -7.16 4.73 -0.46
N SER A 53 -8.09 3.77 -0.49
CA SER A 53 -9.25 3.81 0.39
C SER A 53 -8.87 3.34 1.81
N PRO A 54 -9.51 3.88 2.87
CA PRO A 54 -9.31 3.38 4.23
C PRO A 54 -9.61 1.88 4.36
N GLN A 55 -10.58 1.37 3.61
CA GLN A 55 -10.95 -0.05 3.61
C GLN A 55 -9.82 -0.95 3.10
N LEU A 56 -9.06 -0.50 2.09
CA LEU A 56 -7.90 -1.24 1.61
C LEU A 56 -6.82 -1.34 2.69
N LEU A 57 -6.53 -0.22 3.37
CA LEU A 57 -5.54 -0.19 4.46
C LEU A 57 -5.95 -1.11 5.62
N LEU A 58 -7.20 -0.99 6.09
CA LEU A 58 -7.70 -1.78 7.22
C LEU A 58 -7.75 -3.28 6.90
N GLY A 59 -8.15 -3.64 5.68
CA GLY A 59 -8.12 -5.04 5.25
C GLY A 59 -6.71 -5.60 5.17
N ALA A 60 -5.75 -4.83 4.67
CA ALA A 60 -4.34 -5.25 4.66
C ALA A 60 -3.75 -5.44 6.06
N ALA A 61 -4.09 -4.55 7.01
CA ALA A 61 -3.66 -4.68 8.40
C ALA A 61 -4.23 -5.96 9.03
N ALA A 62 -5.52 -6.24 8.84
CA ALA A 62 -6.15 -7.46 9.34
C ALA A 62 -5.50 -8.74 8.76
N GLU A 63 -5.23 -8.75 7.45
CA GLU A 63 -4.53 -9.86 6.79
C GLU A 63 -3.11 -10.05 7.31
N TYR A 64 -2.37 -8.96 7.53
CA TYR A 64 -1.01 -9.02 8.06
C TYR A 64 -0.97 -9.69 9.44
N GLU A 65 -1.86 -9.27 10.34
CA GLU A 65 -1.96 -9.88 11.67
C GLU A 65 -2.36 -11.35 11.63
N GLN A 66 -3.30 -11.72 10.75
CA GLN A 66 -3.73 -13.12 10.59
C GLN A 66 -2.57 -14.01 10.15
N ARG A 67 -1.77 -13.56 9.17
CA ARG A 67 -0.59 -14.29 8.72
C ARG A 67 0.48 -14.39 9.80
N GLY A 68 0.67 -13.35 10.61
CA GLY A 68 1.58 -13.38 11.76
C GLY A 68 1.20 -14.43 12.80
N ARG A 69 -0.10 -14.54 13.11
CA ARG A 69 -0.64 -15.57 14.04
C ARG A 69 -0.55 -17.00 13.51
N GLN A 70 -0.48 -17.20 12.20
CA GLN A 70 -0.32 -18.54 11.60
C GLN A 70 1.13 -19.06 11.66
N LEU A 71 2.09 -18.18 11.97
CA LEU A 71 3.52 -18.52 12.05
C LEU A 71 4.04 -18.68 13.49
N SER A 72 3.18 -18.42 14.49
CA SER A 72 3.45 -18.56 15.93
C SER A 72 2.79 -19.81 16.51
#